data_AF-A0AAW7U8L9-F1
#
_entry.id   AF-A0AAW7U8L9-F1
#
_cell.length_a   1.000
_cell.length_b   1.000
_cell.length_c   1.000
_cell.angle_alpha   90.00
_cell.angle_beta   90.00
_cell.angle_gamma   90.00
#
_symmetry.space_group_name_H-M   'P 1'
#
loop_
_entity.id
_entity.type
_entity.pdbx_description
1 polymer ?
#
loop_
_entity_poly.entity_id
_entity_poly.type
_entity_poly.pdbx_seq_one_letter_code
_entity_poly.pdbx_strand_id
1 'polypeptide(L)'
;MSIHKKIGLATIIALGLAACGGGGGGTPSTASTATAQFASANQTSNAAQGSKAAAYDENFTINLGGKAYKVAELEQGKVLTLADADSGESSRIYRQQYSIITSSMPKGGQDAPLLMTVNKIRGAFTQVLPTQGTYNYQGKAFSRTEEGALAYSVNFDKGTGSGKVSGFKEFRDITLQEAKLGPVLFNQEGLRGKGFAGKTDLGDDYRLALFGKNAEEIGGMVYHSTGEIGVAGKLIDKK
;
A
#
# COMPACT_ATOMS: atom_id res chain seq x y z
N MET A 1 -24.79 -7.39 62.22
CA MET A 1 -25.79 -6.65 63.02
C MET A 1 -25.48 -5.17 62.90
N SER A 2 -26.54 -4.37 62.80
CA SER A 2 -26.58 -2.91 62.67
C SER A 2 -26.40 -2.29 61.27
N ILE A 3 -27.57 -1.96 60.74
CA ILE A 3 -27.93 -1.23 59.54
C ILE A 3 -28.26 0.18 60.02
N HIS A 4 -27.57 1.22 59.54
CA HIS A 4 -28.10 2.59 59.63
C HIS A 4 -28.27 3.21 58.25
N LYS A 5 -29.54 3.51 58.04
CA LYS A 5 -30.24 4.14 56.92
C LYS A 5 -29.86 5.62 56.75
N LYS A 6 -29.98 6.07 55.49
CA LYS A 6 -30.86 7.16 55.00
C LYS A 6 -30.26 8.51 54.55
N ILE A 7 -30.84 8.93 53.42
CA ILE A 7 -31.17 10.28 52.94
C ILE A 7 -30.14 10.94 52.02
N GLY A 8 -30.60 11.25 50.82
CA GLY A 8 -29.83 11.86 49.74
C GLY A 8 -30.03 13.34 49.57
N LEU A 9 -29.46 13.86 48.48
CA LEU A 9 -29.80 15.14 47.87
C LEU A 9 -29.29 15.12 46.43
N ALA A 10 -30.22 15.22 45.48
CA ALA A 10 -29.93 15.48 44.08
C ALA A 10 -29.63 16.98 43.94
N THR A 11 -28.50 17.31 43.32
CA THR A 11 -28.23 18.67 42.86
C THR A 11 -27.91 18.59 41.36
N ILE A 12 -28.86 19.05 40.55
CA ILE A 12 -28.70 19.27 39.12
C ILE A 12 -27.93 20.59 38.98
N ILE A 13 -26.72 20.53 38.42
CA ILE A 13 -26.01 21.75 38.00
C ILE A 13 -25.95 21.71 36.47
N ALA A 14 -26.79 22.54 35.85
CA ALA A 14 -26.66 22.92 34.46
C ALA A 14 -25.43 23.83 34.32
N LEU A 15 -24.46 23.45 33.49
CA LEU A 15 -23.42 24.37 33.02
C LEU A 15 -23.68 24.73 31.56
N GLY A 16 -23.89 26.04 31.35
CA GLY A 16 -24.07 26.67 30.07
C GLY A 16 -22.80 26.70 29.23
N LEU A 17 -23.00 26.80 27.92
CA LEU A 17 -21.97 27.08 26.94
C LEU A 17 -21.63 28.58 26.93
N ALA A 18 -20.34 28.89 27.03
CA ALA A 18 -19.68 30.08 26.49
C ALA A 18 -18.20 29.69 26.31
N ALA A 19 -17.69 29.58 25.08
CA ALA A 19 -17.25 30.64 24.17
C ALA A 19 -15.72 30.82 24.22
N CYS A 20 -15.15 30.51 23.07
CA CYS A 20 -13.84 30.79 22.45
C CYS A 20 -12.96 31.92 23.04
N GLY A 21 -11.65 31.65 23.07
CA GLY A 21 -10.52 32.60 23.13
C GLY A 21 -9.60 32.32 24.32
N GLY A 22 -8.28 32.16 24.22
CA GLY A 22 -7.30 32.20 23.15
C GLY A 22 -5.89 32.10 23.78
N GLY A 23 -4.92 31.53 23.04
CA GLY A 23 -3.49 31.88 23.09
C GLY A 23 -2.60 31.51 24.30
N GLY A 24 -1.68 30.56 24.08
CA GLY A 24 -0.24 30.81 24.35
C GLY A 24 0.49 30.02 25.44
N GLY A 25 1.37 29.09 25.01
CA GLY A 25 2.74 28.95 25.54
C GLY A 25 3.04 27.88 26.60
N GLY A 26 3.83 26.86 26.23
CA GLY A 26 4.64 26.05 27.16
C GLY A 26 4.52 24.52 27.01
N THR A 27 5.44 23.91 26.27
CA THR A 27 5.87 22.51 26.45
C THR A 27 6.88 22.43 27.63
N PRO A 28 7.18 21.27 28.25
CA PRO A 28 7.21 19.96 27.59
C PRO A 28 6.80 18.70 28.40
N SER A 29 6.76 17.60 27.64
CA SER A 29 7.09 16.22 28.03
C SER A 29 6.03 15.35 28.70
N THR A 30 5.33 14.56 27.88
CA THR A 30 5.18 13.10 28.11
C THR A 30 5.12 12.38 26.77
N ALA A 31 5.83 11.26 26.69
CA ALA A 31 6.03 10.44 25.50
C ALA A 31 4.72 9.94 24.86
N SER A 32 4.60 10.08 23.54
CA SER A 32 3.48 9.59 22.75
C SER A 32 3.85 8.29 22.06
N THR A 33 3.25 7.18 22.49
CA THR A 33 3.13 5.95 21.68
C THR A 33 2.17 6.25 20.52
N ALA A 34 2.70 6.43 19.32
CA ALA A 34 1.89 6.64 18.13
C ALA A 34 1.38 5.29 17.60
N THR A 35 0.21 4.86 18.06
CA THR A 35 -0.61 3.89 17.34
C THR A 35 -1.33 4.64 16.24
N ALA A 36 -0.90 4.50 14.99
CA ALA A 36 -1.54 5.12 13.84
C ALA A 36 -2.88 4.43 13.55
N GLN A 37 -3.94 4.97 14.13
CA GLN A 37 -5.32 4.58 13.90
C GLN A 37 -5.87 5.44 12.76
N PHE A 38 -5.89 4.90 11.53
CA PHE A 38 -6.50 5.61 10.40
C PHE A 38 -8.02 5.46 10.47
N ALA A 39 -8.69 6.59 10.61
CA ALA A 39 -10.15 6.68 10.61
C ALA A 39 -10.74 6.25 9.26
N SER A 40 -11.82 5.47 9.33
CA SER A 40 -12.67 5.11 8.19
C SER A 40 -13.29 6.38 7.60
N ALA A 41 -12.78 6.84 6.46
CA ALA A 41 -13.39 7.92 5.71
C ALA A 41 -14.44 7.33 4.75
N ASN A 42 -15.69 7.30 5.20
CA ASN A 42 -16.84 7.21 4.31
C ASN A 42 -16.98 8.55 3.58
N GLN A 43 -16.24 8.74 2.48
CA GLN A 43 -16.37 9.92 1.62
C GLN A 43 -17.15 9.56 0.36
N THR A 44 -18.45 9.84 0.43
CA THR A 44 -19.29 10.10 -0.73
C THR A 44 -18.84 11.45 -1.33
N SER A 45 -18.00 11.42 -2.36
CA SER A 45 -17.76 12.61 -3.20
C SER A 45 -18.25 12.31 -4.61
N ASN A 46 -19.36 12.96 -4.97
CA ASN A 46 -19.97 12.95 -6.29
C ASN A 46 -18.97 13.32 -7.39
N ALA A 47 -19.13 12.65 -8.52
CA ALA A 47 -18.34 12.76 -9.72
C ALA A 47 -18.35 14.17 -10.35
N ALA A 48 -17.17 14.69 -10.70
CA ALA A 48 -16.91 15.40 -11.96
C ALA A 48 -15.40 15.69 -12.10
N GLN A 49 -14.88 15.45 -13.31
CA GLN A 49 -13.61 15.96 -13.87
C GLN A 49 -12.30 15.28 -13.43
N GLY A 50 -12.03 14.13 -14.08
CA GLY A 50 -10.82 14.01 -14.91
C GLY A 50 -9.46 14.00 -14.20
N SER A 51 -9.21 13.11 -13.25
CA SER A 51 -7.83 12.72 -12.95
C SER A 51 -7.33 11.84 -14.11
N LYS A 52 -6.70 12.48 -15.10
CA LYS A 52 -6.02 11.80 -16.22
C LYS A 52 -5.13 10.72 -15.61
N ALA A 53 -5.43 9.46 -15.87
CA ALA A 53 -4.49 8.41 -15.52
C ALA A 53 -3.16 8.79 -16.15
N ALA A 54 -2.08 8.82 -15.36
CA ALA A 54 -0.78 9.12 -15.91
C ALA A 54 -0.53 8.14 -17.06
N ALA A 55 -0.39 8.68 -18.26
CA ALA A 55 0.07 7.90 -19.40
C ALA A 55 1.41 7.28 -18.99
N TYR A 56 1.62 6.02 -19.34
CA TYR A 56 2.91 5.38 -19.14
C TYR A 56 3.97 6.16 -19.91
N ASP A 57 4.88 6.78 -19.18
CA ASP A 57 6.06 7.39 -19.73
C ASP A 57 7.21 6.39 -19.59
N GLU A 58 7.56 5.73 -20.70
CA GLU A 58 8.69 4.79 -20.74
C GLU A 58 10.04 5.48 -20.49
N ASN A 59 10.10 6.81 -20.65
CA ASN A 59 11.27 7.63 -20.35
C ASN A 59 11.27 8.12 -18.90
N PHE A 60 10.31 7.69 -18.08
CA PHE A 60 10.30 7.96 -16.66
C PHE A 60 11.61 7.50 -16.01
N THR A 61 12.12 8.33 -15.11
CA THR A 61 13.38 8.12 -14.42
C THR A 61 13.13 7.89 -12.93
N ILE A 62 13.76 6.86 -12.36
CA ILE A 62 13.79 6.60 -10.93
C ILE A 62 15.06 7.24 -10.37
N ASN A 63 14.93 8.09 -9.35
CA ASN A 63 16.07 8.68 -8.65
C ASN A 63 16.33 7.91 -7.36
N LEU A 64 17.56 7.42 -7.16
CA LEU A 64 18.01 6.68 -5.96
C LEU A 64 19.40 7.16 -5.57
N GLY A 65 19.61 7.54 -4.30
CA GLY A 65 20.93 8.02 -3.86
C GLY A 65 21.49 9.18 -4.69
N GLY A 66 20.64 10.02 -5.28
CA GLY A 66 21.06 11.10 -6.19
C GLY A 66 21.40 10.65 -7.62
N LYS A 67 21.33 9.36 -7.94
CA LYS A 67 21.50 8.82 -9.30
C LYS A 67 20.15 8.59 -9.98
N ALA A 68 20.07 9.04 -11.23
CA ALA A 68 18.95 8.83 -12.12
C ALA A 68 19.09 7.51 -12.90
N TYR A 69 18.06 6.68 -12.88
CA TYR A 69 17.95 5.43 -13.63
C TYR A 69 16.76 5.51 -14.58
N LYS A 70 16.98 5.39 -15.89
CA LYS A 70 15.86 5.31 -16.84
C LYS A 70 15.21 3.95 -16.73
N VAL A 71 13.88 3.92 -16.59
CA VAL A 71 13.15 2.65 -16.47
C VAL A 71 13.36 1.76 -17.69
N ALA A 72 13.45 2.34 -18.89
CA ALA A 72 13.72 1.61 -20.12
C ALA A 72 15.02 0.77 -20.08
N GLU A 73 16.02 1.20 -19.33
CA GLU A 73 17.35 0.58 -19.22
C GLU A 73 17.41 -0.51 -18.12
N LEU A 74 16.40 -0.62 -17.25
CA LEU A 74 16.34 -1.63 -16.20
C LEU A 74 15.88 -2.99 -16.75
N GLU A 75 16.51 -4.08 -16.30
CA GLU A 75 16.13 -5.45 -16.67
C GLU A 75 14.68 -5.75 -16.26
N GLN A 76 13.90 -6.35 -17.15
CA GLN A 76 12.51 -6.77 -16.87
C GLN A 76 12.46 -8.17 -16.26
N GLY A 77 11.43 -8.44 -15.45
CA GLY A 77 11.11 -9.78 -14.96
C GLY A 77 12.00 -10.28 -13.82
N LYS A 78 12.91 -9.43 -13.30
CA LYS A 78 13.86 -9.75 -12.24
C LYS A 78 13.82 -8.69 -11.15
N VAL A 79 14.00 -9.12 -9.90
CA VAL A 79 14.15 -8.18 -8.78
C VAL A 79 15.60 -7.68 -8.79
N LEU A 80 15.77 -6.38 -9.00
CA LEU A 80 17.06 -5.71 -8.96
C LEU A 80 17.26 -5.09 -7.58
N THR A 81 18.48 -5.13 -7.08
CA THR A 81 18.89 -4.37 -5.90
C THR A 81 19.85 -3.28 -6.35
N LEU A 82 19.44 -2.03 -6.18
CA LEU A 82 20.28 -0.87 -6.43
C LEU A 82 20.71 -0.30 -5.08
N ALA A 83 22.01 -0.07 -4.91
CA ALA A 83 22.58 0.48 -3.68
C ALA A 83 23.48 1.65 -4.04
N ASP A 84 23.44 2.68 -3.21
CA ASP A 84 24.32 3.83 -3.28
C ASP A 84 25.33 3.74 -2.13
N ALA A 85 26.61 3.57 -2.47
CA ALA A 85 27.65 3.29 -1.48
C ALA A 85 27.95 4.49 -0.57
N ASP A 86 27.76 5.71 -1.07
CA ASP A 86 28.08 6.95 -0.35
C ASP A 86 26.99 7.28 0.68
N SER A 87 25.74 7.20 0.27
CA SER A 87 24.58 7.40 1.16
C SER A 87 24.28 6.18 2.02
N GLY A 88 24.62 4.96 1.58
CA GLY A 88 24.21 3.72 2.22
C GLY A 88 22.73 3.37 2.01
N GLU A 89 22.05 4.10 1.12
CA GLU A 89 20.68 3.81 0.72
C GLU A 89 20.65 2.63 -0.25
N SER A 90 19.57 1.86 -0.20
CA SER A 90 19.32 0.82 -1.17
C SER A 90 17.84 0.71 -1.52
N SER A 91 17.57 0.07 -2.64
CA SER A 91 16.23 -0.07 -3.20
C SER A 91 16.10 -1.40 -3.91
N ARG A 92 14.92 -2.02 -3.78
CA ARG A 92 14.57 -3.18 -4.60
C ARG A 92 13.55 -2.76 -5.64
N ILE A 93 13.75 -3.24 -6.85
CA ILE A 93 13.00 -2.82 -8.02
C ILE A 93 12.56 -4.04 -8.79
N TYR A 94 11.30 -4.05 -9.18
CA TYR A 94 10.78 -5.03 -10.11
C TYR A 94 10.08 -4.34 -11.28
N ARG A 95 10.65 -4.51 -12.47
CA ARG A 95 10.11 -3.96 -13.71
C ARG A 95 9.39 -5.06 -14.49
N GLN A 96 8.16 -4.76 -14.89
CA GLN A 96 7.37 -5.50 -15.86
C GLN A 96 7.33 -4.74 -17.20
N GLN A 97 6.54 -5.22 -18.17
CA GLN A 97 6.40 -4.56 -19.46
C GLN A 97 5.65 -3.23 -19.33
N TYR A 98 4.60 -3.18 -18.50
CA TYR A 98 3.71 -2.02 -18.36
C TYR A 98 3.78 -1.35 -16.99
N SER A 99 4.55 -1.89 -16.05
CA SER A 99 4.59 -1.40 -14.67
C SER A 99 5.94 -1.59 -13.99
N ILE A 100 6.17 -0.83 -12.93
CA ILE A 100 7.36 -0.91 -12.10
C ILE A 100 6.99 -0.65 -10.64
N ILE A 101 7.55 -1.49 -9.76
CA ILE A 101 7.41 -1.40 -8.31
C ILE A 101 8.81 -1.13 -7.74
N THR A 102 8.96 -0.06 -6.97
CA THR A 102 10.21 0.28 -6.30
C THR A 102 9.99 0.37 -4.80
N SER A 103 11.02 -0.03 -4.06
CA SER A 103 11.12 0.19 -2.62
C SER A 103 12.32 1.04 -2.27
N SER A 104 12.31 1.60 -1.07
CA SER A 104 13.48 2.18 -0.40
C SER A 104 13.72 1.44 0.92
N MET A 105 14.99 1.29 1.26
CA MET A 105 15.44 0.86 2.58
C MET A 105 16.19 2.03 3.22
N PRO A 106 15.86 2.41 4.46
CA PRO A 106 16.57 3.48 5.15
C PRO A 106 18.04 3.11 5.33
N LYS A 107 18.90 4.12 5.36
CA LYS A 107 20.30 3.98 5.78
C LYS A 107 20.33 3.37 7.18
N GLY A 108 21.07 2.27 7.36
CA GLY A 108 21.19 1.62 8.66
C GLY A 108 21.92 2.51 9.67
N GLY A 109 21.32 2.69 10.85
CA GLY A 109 22.01 3.06 12.11
C GLY A 109 21.87 1.92 13.11
N GLN A 110 22.63 1.92 14.21
CA GLN A 110 22.64 0.79 15.16
C GLN A 110 21.24 0.45 15.74
N ASP A 111 20.33 1.43 15.81
CA ASP A 111 19.02 1.29 16.47
C ASP A 111 17.80 1.44 15.52
N ALA A 112 18.00 1.57 14.21
CA ALA A 112 16.88 1.78 13.29
C ALA A 112 16.23 0.44 12.86
N PRO A 113 14.89 0.28 12.97
CA PRO A 113 14.23 -0.90 12.43
C PRO A 113 14.42 -0.93 10.92
N LEU A 114 15.04 -2.01 10.45
CA LEU A 114 15.45 -2.15 9.07
C LEU A 114 14.29 -2.65 8.19
N LEU A 115 13.25 -1.82 8.06
CA LEU A 115 12.06 -2.14 7.26
C LEU A 115 12.23 -1.64 5.83
N MET A 116 11.68 -2.38 4.87
CA MET A 116 11.54 -1.92 3.49
C MET A 116 10.20 -1.18 3.34
N THR A 117 10.19 -0.10 2.56
CA THR A 117 8.97 0.62 2.19
C THR A 117 8.83 0.66 0.67
N VAL A 118 7.69 0.26 0.13
CA VAL A 118 7.31 0.40 -1.27
C VAL A 118 6.87 1.84 -1.50
N ASN A 119 7.72 2.61 -2.17
CA ASN A 119 7.57 4.06 -2.28
C ASN A 119 7.08 4.53 -3.65
N LYS A 120 7.21 3.69 -4.70
CA LYS A 120 6.77 4.05 -6.05
C LYS A 120 6.16 2.87 -6.79
N ILE A 121 4.93 3.10 -7.23
CA ILE A 121 4.18 2.20 -8.10
C ILE A 121 3.76 3.01 -9.31
N ARG A 122 4.26 2.63 -10.47
CA ARG A 122 4.08 3.35 -11.74
C ARG A 122 3.81 2.37 -12.86
N GLY A 123 3.13 2.84 -13.89
CA GLY A 123 2.83 2.02 -15.06
C GLY A 123 1.71 2.60 -15.92
N ALA A 124 1.40 1.89 -16.99
CA ALA A 124 0.21 2.12 -17.81
C ALA A 124 -1.02 1.59 -17.06
N PHE A 125 -1.60 2.36 -16.14
CA PHE A 125 -2.81 1.90 -15.43
C PHE A 125 -3.92 1.52 -16.42
N THR A 126 -4.57 0.38 -16.20
CA THR A 126 -5.67 -0.09 -17.05
C THR A 126 -6.85 0.87 -16.97
N GLN A 127 -7.19 1.50 -18.11
CA GLN A 127 -8.29 2.45 -18.20
C GLN A 127 -9.64 1.77 -18.44
N VAL A 128 -9.66 0.86 -19.41
CA VAL A 128 -10.83 0.07 -19.78
C VAL A 128 -10.63 -1.33 -19.23
N LEU A 129 -11.44 -1.71 -18.25
CA LEU A 129 -11.33 -3.02 -17.62
C LEU A 129 -12.00 -4.07 -18.49
N PRO A 130 -11.48 -5.31 -18.52
CA PRO A 130 -12.28 -6.46 -18.91
C PRO A 130 -13.58 -6.51 -18.10
N THR A 131 -14.67 -6.95 -18.72
CA THR A 131 -16.00 -7.00 -18.09
C THR A 131 -16.44 -8.41 -17.73
N GLN A 132 -15.70 -9.43 -18.18
CA GLN A 132 -16.05 -10.84 -17.99
C GLN A 132 -14.81 -11.72 -17.92
N GLY A 133 -15.00 -12.90 -17.36
CA GLY A 133 -13.98 -13.93 -17.25
C GLY A 133 -13.11 -13.80 -16.01
N THR A 134 -12.34 -14.86 -15.76
CA THR A 134 -11.38 -14.96 -14.66
C THR A 134 -9.96 -14.91 -15.19
N TYR A 135 -9.20 -13.93 -14.71
CA TYR A 135 -7.83 -13.64 -15.12
C TYR A 135 -6.88 -14.06 -14.01
N ASN A 136 -5.93 -14.94 -14.32
CA ASN A 136 -4.98 -15.46 -13.36
C ASN A 136 -3.59 -14.86 -13.61
N TYR A 137 -3.03 -14.23 -12.58
CA TYR A 137 -1.74 -13.55 -12.60
C TYR A 137 -0.71 -14.34 -11.79
N GLN A 138 0.50 -14.42 -12.31
CA GLN A 138 1.66 -14.94 -11.59
C GLN A 138 2.86 -14.00 -11.72
N GLY A 139 3.66 -13.93 -10.67
CA GLY A 139 4.91 -13.18 -10.72
C GLY A 139 5.70 -13.23 -9.42
N LYS A 140 6.32 -12.11 -9.08
CA LYS A 140 7.30 -11.99 -7.99
C LYS A 140 6.73 -11.20 -6.83
N ALA A 141 7.18 -11.60 -5.65
CA ALA A 141 7.10 -10.82 -4.43
C ALA A 141 8.52 -10.57 -3.93
N PHE A 142 8.77 -9.47 -3.26
CA PHE A 142 10.08 -9.19 -2.67
C PHE A 142 9.91 -8.42 -1.36
N SER A 143 10.64 -8.88 -0.34
CA SER A 143 10.79 -8.19 0.93
C SER A 143 12.13 -7.43 0.94
N ARG A 144 12.61 -7.01 2.10
CA ARG A 144 13.96 -6.45 2.23
C ARG A 144 15.05 -7.44 1.80
N THR A 145 14.92 -8.69 2.21
CA THR A 145 15.99 -9.69 2.25
C THR A 145 15.75 -10.88 1.33
N GLU A 146 14.49 -11.11 0.93
CA GLU A 146 14.10 -12.34 0.24
C GLU A 146 13.19 -12.06 -0.96
N GLU A 147 13.14 -13.03 -1.87
CA GLU A 147 12.16 -13.05 -2.96
C GLU A 147 11.15 -14.17 -2.70
N GLY A 148 9.92 -13.91 -3.09
CA GLY A 148 8.86 -14.89 -3.16
C GLY A 148 8.10 -14.79 -4.48
N ALA A 149 6.89 -15.32 -4.46
CA ALA A 149 5.99 -15.33 -5.60
C ALA A 149 4.65 -14.68 -5.26
N LEU A 150 4.03 -14.08 -6.28
CA LEU A 150 2.64 -13.65 -6.26
C LEU A 150 1.83 -14.60 -7.14
N ALA A 151 0.71 -15.08 -6.63
CA ALA A 151 -0.38 -15.67 -7.41
C ALA A 151 -1.66 -14.92 -7.08
N TYR A 152 -2.36 -14.37 -8.09
CA TYR A 152 -3.57 -13.58 -7.87
C TYR A 152 -4.61 -13.87 -8.95
N SER A 153 -5.88 -14.01 -8.58
CA SER A 153 -6.98 -14.24 -9.50
C SER A 153 -7.95 -13.07 -9.44
N VAL A 154 -8.39 -12.60 -10.59
CA VAL A 154 -9.40 -11.56 -10.75
C VAL A 154 -10.58 -12.14 -11.50
N ASN A 155 -11.76 -12.15 -10.88
CA ASN A 155 -13.00 -12.47 -11.54
C ASN A 155 -13.70 -11.17 -11.96
N PHE A 156 -13.67 -10.86 -13.26
CA PHE A 156 -14.27 -9.63 -13.79
C PHE A 156 -15.80 -9.68 -13.84
N ASP A 157 -16.40 -10.88 -13.92
CA ASP A 157 -17.86 -11.03 -13.85
C ASP A 157 -18.41 -10.57 -12.48
N LYS A 158 -17.66 -10.86 -11.41
CA LYS A 158 -18.00 -10.47 -10.03
C LYS A 158 -17.36 -9.17 -9.59
N GLY A 159 -16.35 -8.69 -10.32
CA GLY A 159 -15.51 -7.58 -9.91
C GLY A 159 -14.80 -7.85 -8.59
N THR A 160 -14.31 -9.08 -8.36
CA THR A 160 -13.57 -9.46 -7.16
C THR A 160 -12.20 -10.04 -7.49
N GLY A 161 -11.28 -9.97 -6.54
CA GLY A 161 -9.97 -10.61 -6.68
C GLY A 161 -9.43 -11.07 -5.34
N SER A 162 -8.63 -12.14 -5.37
CA SER A 162 -7.96 -12.72 -4.20
C SER A 162 -6.68 -13.42 -4.65
N GLY A 163 -5.80 -13.75 -3.71
CA GLY A 163 -4.55 -14.41 -4.06
C GLY A 163 -3.69 -14.81 -2.88
N LYS A 164 -2.41 -14.98 -3.15
CA LYS A 164 -1.42 -15.47 -2.20
C LYS A 164 -0.04 -14.92 -2.51
N VAL A 165 0.69 -14.59 -1.46
CA VAL A 165 2.13 -14.31 -1.48
C VAL A 165 2.84 -15.47 -0.78
N SER A 166 3.86 -16.05 -1.40
CA SER A 166 4.47 -17.29 -0.90
C SER A 166 5.96 -17.40 -1.18
N GLY A 167 6.62 -18.38 -0.54
CA GLY A 167 8.00 -18.78 -0.87
C GLY A 167 9.07 -17.98 -0.12
N PHE A 168 8.68 -17.18 0.86
CA PHE A 168 9.58 -16.56 1.82
C PHE A 168 9.98 -17.59 2.89
N LYS A 169 11.21 -17.50 3.41
CA LYS A 169 11.69 -18.27 4.55
C LYS A 169 11.50 -17.49 5.85
N GLU A 170 11.56 -16.16 5.78
CA GLU A 170 11.48 -15.28 6.94
C GLU A 170 10.05 -15.10 7.50
N PHE A 171 9.02 -15.39 6.69
CA PHE A 171 7.63 -15.46 7.14
C PHE A 171 6.85 -16.51 6.36
N ARG A 172 5.72 -16.95 6.94
CA ARG A 172 4.81 -17.90 6.29
C ARG A 172 4.17 -17.28 5.04
N ASP A 173 3.62 -18.13 4.19
CA ASP A 173 2.75 -17.69 3.11
C ASP A 173 1.59 -16.81 3.63
N ILE A 174 1.25 -15.77 2.88
CA ILE A 174 0.24 -14.77 3.21
C ILE A 174 -0.91 -14.89 2.22
N THR A 175 -2.12 -15.07 2.74
CA THR A 175 -3.34 -15.08 1.92
C THR A 175 -3.82 -13.65 1.71
N LEU A 176 -4.05 -13.26 0.47
CA LEU A 176 -4.71 -11.99 0.11
C LEU A 176 -6.21 -12.27 0.00
N GLN A 177 -6.98 -11.85 1.00
CA GLN A 177 -8.41 -12.12 1.08
C GLN A 177 -9.17 -11.43 -0.07
N GLU A 178 -10.35 -11.93 -0.39
CA GLU A 178 -11.17 -11.37 -1.46
C GLU A 178 -11.45 -9.87 -1.25
N ALA A 179 -11.16 -9.07 -2.27
CA ALA A 179 -11.45 -7.65 -2.30
C ALA A 179 -12.24 -7.28 -3.57
N LYS A 180 -13.02 -6.21 -3.46
CA LYS A 180 -13.77 -5.66 -4.60
C LYS A 180 -12.87 -4.82 -5.48
N LEU A 181 -13.10 -4.92 -6.78
CA LEU A 181 -12.48 -4.08 -7.80
C LEU A 181 -12.97 -2.63 -7.62
N GLY A 182 -12.02 -1.71 -7.52
CA GLY A 182 -12.31 -0.30 -7.26
C GLY A 182 -11.11 0.61 -7.52
N PRO A 183 -11.22 1.91 -7.19
CA PRO A 183 -10.09 2.81 -7.25
C PRO A 183 -9.04 2.45 -6.18
N VAL A 184 -7.77 2.47 -6.56
CA VAL A 184 -6.64 2.27 -5.64
C VAL A 184 -5.68 3.45 -5.73
N LEU A 185 -5.25 3.91 -4.54
CA LEU A 185 -4.31 5.00 -4.35
C LEU A 185 -3.07 4.45 -3.65
N PHE A 186 -1.89 4.73 -4.22
CA PHE A 186 -0.61 4.26 -3.68
C PHE A 186 0.20 5.36 -2.99
N ASN A 187 -0.03 6.64 -3.30
CA ASN A 187 0.72 7.73 -2.67
C ASN A 187 0.06 9.12 -2.88
N GLN A 188 0.72 10.14 -2.32
CA GLN A 188 0.32 11.55 -2.38
C GLN A 188 0.45 12.19 -3.77
N GLU A 189 1.02 11.50 -4.76
CA GLU A 189 1.12 12.02 -6.14
C GLU A 189 -0.23 11.95 -6.88
N GLY A 190 -1.29 11.50 -6.21
CA GLY A 190 -2.66 11.53 -6.72
C GLY A 190 -2.91 10.55 -7.86
N LEU A 191 -1.99 9.63 -8.13
CA LEU A 191 -2.15 8.62 -9.16
C LEU A 191 -3.24 7.62 -8.76
N ARG A 192 -4.24 7.49 -9.62
CA ARG A 192 -5.39 6.62 -9.44
C ARG A 192 -5.34 5.47 -10.42
N GLY A 193 -5.19 4.27 -9.91
CA GLY A 193 -5.37 3.03 -10.66
C GLY A 193 -6.72 2.40 -10.37
N LYS A 194 -7.09 1.38 -11.15
CA LYS A 194 -8.17 0.45 -10.82
C LYS A 194 -7.56 -0.87 -10.35
N GLY A 195 -8.08 -1.43 -9.27
CA GLY A 195 -7.57 -2.67 -8.70
C GLY A 195 -8.23 -2.99 -7.37
N PHE A 196 -7.44 -3.47 -6.40
CA PHE A 196 -7.92 -4.10 -5.19
C PHE A 196 -7.24 -3.51 -3.96
N ALA A 197 -8.03 -3.12 -2.97
CA ALA A 197 -7.56 -2.82 -1.62
C ALA A 197 -8.32 -3.75 -0.66
N GLY A 198 -7.58 -4.57 0.10
CA GLY A 198 -8.16 -5.62 0.91
C GLY A 198 -7.30 -5.97 2.11
N LYS A 199 -7.70 -7.03 2.82
CA LYS A 199 -7.02 -7.56 4.01
C LYS A 199 -6.26 -8.84 3.70
N THR A 200 -5.19 -9.07 4.44
CA THR A 200 -4.52 -10.37 4.48
C THR A 200 -5.15 -11.26 5.56
N ASP A 201 -4.83 -12.54 5.56
CA ASP A 201 -5.11 -13.46 6.68
C ASP A 201 -4.36 -13.12 7.98
N LEU A 202 -3.39 -12.21 7.91
CA LEU A 202 -2.70 -11.65 9.08
C LEU A 202 -3.38 -10.39 9.64
N GLY A 203 -4.42 -9.88 8.96
CA GLY A 203 -5.13 -8.64 9.33
C GLY A 203 -4.49 -7.35 8.80
N ASP A 204 -3.33 -7.46 8.16
CA ASP A 204 -2.66 -6.37 7.45
C ASP A 204 -3.42 -6.00 6.16
N ASP A 205 -3.17 -4.80 5.63
CA ASP A 205 -3.73 -4.38 4.34
C ASP A 205 -2.89 -4.90 3.15
N TYR A 206 -3.51 -4.93 1.98
CA TYR A 206 -2.78 -4.98 0.71
C TYR A 206 -3.44 -4.05 -0.31
N ARG A 207 -2.66 -3.62 -1.30
CA ARG A 207 -3.13 -2.78 -2.40
C ARG A 207 -2.49 -3.22 -3.70
N LEU A 208 -3.31 -3.48 -4.71
CA LEU A 208 -2.88 -3.88 -6.06
C LEU A 208 -3.61 -3.03 -7.12
N ALA A 209 -2.96 -2.73 -8.23
CA ALA A 209 -3.58 -2.13 -9.40
C ALA A 209 -3.29 -2.93 -10.67
N LEU A 210 -4.18 -2.78 -11.64
CA LEU A 210 -4.08 -3.37 -12.96
C LEU A 210 -3.35 -2.44 -13.91
N PHE A 211 -2.49 -3.01 -14.73
CA PHE A 211 -1.67 -2.32 -15.72
C PHE A 211 -1.78 -2.97 -17.10
N GLY A 212 -1.48 -2.18 -18.12
CA GLY A 212 -1.66 -2.52 -19.53
C GLY A 212 -3.09 -2.23 -20.01
N LYS A 213 -3.26 -2.20 -21.33
CA LYS A 213 -4.54 -1.84 -21.99
C LYS A 213 -5.66 -2.84 -21.72
N ASN A 214 -5.32 -4.11 -21.46
CA ASN A 214 -6.25 -5.22 -21.24
C ASN A 214 -6.07 -5.89 -19.87
N ALA A 215 -5.53 -5.18 -18.89
CA ALA A 215 -5.15 -5.74 -17.60
C ALA A 215 -4.14 -6.91 -17.74
N GLU A 216 -3.10 -6.73 -18.57
CA GLU A 216 -2.03 -7.70 -18.77
C GLU A 216 -1.17 -7.93 -17.53
N GLU A 217 -1.14 -6.95 -16.62
CA GLU A 217 -0.29 -6.96 -15.42
C GLU A 217 -1.06 -6.52 -14.18
N ILE A 218 -0.58 -6.98 -13.03
CA ILE A 218 -0.97 -6.54 -11.70
C ILE A 218 0.29 -6.16 -10.92
N GLY A 219 0.20 -5.15 -10.06
CA GLY A 219 1.33 -4.71 -9.25
C GLY A 219 0.90 -3.88 -8.06
N GLY A 220 1.67 -3.91 -6.99
CA GLY A 220 1.20 -3.42 -5.70
C GLY A 220 2.16 -3.61 -4.55
N MET A 221 1.57 -3.56 -3.36
CA MET A 221 2.23 -3.81 -2.09
C MET A 221 1.34 -4.61 -1.15
N VAL A 222 1.97 -5.35 -0.25
CA VAL A 222 1.34 -5.99 0.91
C VAL A 222 1.99 -5.41 2.16
N TYR A 223 1.18 -4.94 3.12
CA TYR A 223 1.68 -4.50 4.41
C TYR A 223 1.99 -5.71 5.27
N HIS A 224 3.09 -5.65 6.02
CA HIS A 224 3.48 -6.69 6.95
C HIS A 224 4.24 -6.08 8.14
N SER A 225 4.21 -6.77 9.28
CA SER A 225 4.87 -6.31 10.52
C SER A 225 6.38 -6.08 10.38
N THR A 226 7.04 -6.78 9.45
CA THR A 226 8.49 -6.66 9.18
C THR A 226 8.82 -5.69 8.05
N GLY A 227 7.84 -4.91 7.57
CA GLY A 227 7.98 -3.96 6.47
C GLY A 227 7.00 -4.26 5.34
N GLU A 228 7.05 -3.47 4.29
CA GLU A 228 6.18 -3.67 3.12
C GLU A 228 6.81 -4.67 2.15
N ILE A 229 5.96 -5.46 1.48
CA ILE A 229 6.35 -6.43 0.46
C ILE A 229 5.91 -5.88 -0.89
N GLY A 230 6.85 -5.69 -1.81
CA GLY A 230 6.55 -5.34 -3.20
C GLY A 230 6.06 -6.57 -3.96
N VAL A 231 4.99 -6.43 -4.73
CA VAL A 231 4.41 -7.55 -5.49
C VAL A 231 4.05 -7.13 -6.91
N ALA A 232 4.27 -8.03 -7.87
CA ALA A 232 4.03 -7.79 -9.28
C ALA A 232 3.81 -9.11 -10.02
N GLY A 233 2.87 -9.14 -10.95
CA GLY A 233 2.60 -10.33 -11.76
C GLY A 233 2.00 -10.01 -13.12
N LYS A 234 2.22 -10.94 -14.05
CA LYS A 234 1.66 -10.90 -15.39
C LYS A 234 0.55 -11.94 -15.52
N LEU A 235 -0.40 -11.63 -16.38
CA LEU A 235 -1.47 -12.54 -16.76
C LEU A 235 -0.88 -13.80 -17.41
N ILE A 236 -1.28 -14.97 -16.94
CA ILE A 236 -0.87 -16.27 -17.48
C ILE A 236 -2.02 -17.04 -18.13
N ASP A 237 -3.26 -16.72 -17.77
CA ASP A 237 -4.43 -17.48 -18.18
C ASP A 237 -5.71 -16.65 -18.06
N LYS A 238 -6.67 -16.91 -18.95
CA LYS A 238 -8.01 -16.31 -18.99
C LYS A 238 -9.04 -17.42 -19.16
N LYS A 239 -10.02 -17.49 -18.26
CA LYS A 239 -11.12 -18.46 -18.28
C LYS A 239 -12.47 -17.77 -18.39
#